data_AF-V2VVY5-F1
#
_entry.id   AF-V2VVY5-F1
#
_cell.length_a   1.000
_cell.length_b   1.000
_cell.length_c   1.000
_cell.angle_alpha   90.00
_cell.angle_beta   90.00
_cell.angle_gamma   90.00
#
_symmetry.space_group_name_H-M   'P 1'
#
loop_
_entity.id
_entity.type
_entity.pdbx_description
1 polymer ?
#
loop_
_entity_poly.entity_id
_entity_poly.type
_entity_poly.pdbx_seq_one_letter_code
_entity_poly.pdbx_strand_id
1 'polypeptide(L)'
;MSINVLTENSYLASHEIVTGGAMGVTRLASIEWDDGTIKKCYIKVYPTHDRIRKLCNELTGFTLGKALGILQPDNAALIPLSKLFYKDFSDVVDLNSNETVWAWVTTECGQSVKGIFHLNDFENLFKNDPDNAIAKLIQAYSLVCNQKNLPNIIAFDDFIANDDRNIGNVVMIGDGNMGIIDHGEILGSVNWFSDLLALDKTLAFNNKLLNILNDQPSVKTQTKFTTKHLAVEAANKHKDAFISVQDILTTWWKNLLEVSNIPTNDQPKYIEYLKDFLHYRSIQSTTVFANRLGLVA
;
A
#
# COMPACT_ATOMS: atom_id res chain seq x y z
N MET A 1 -16.81 -1.09 7.55
CA MET A 1 -15.90 -0.06 7.01
C MET A 1 -16.09 -0.02 5.51
N SER A 2 -16.33 1.15 4.90
CA SER A 2 -16.68 1.25 3.49
C SER A 2 -15.64 2.05 2.72
N ILE A 3 -15.20 1.49 1.60
CA ILE A 3 -14.63 2.25 0.49
C ILE A 3 -15.83 2.87 -0.23
N ASN A 4 -15.77 4.17 -0.52
CA ASN A 4 -16.87 4.86 -1.18
C ASN A 4 -16.69 4.83 -2.71
N VAL A 5 -17.79 4.89 -3.46
CA VAL A 5 -17.75 5.21 -4.89
C VAL A 5 -18.28 6.63 -5.05
N LEU A 6 -17.39 7.56 -5.35
CA LEU A 6 -17.76 8.96 -5.57
C LEU A 6 -18.05 9.19 -7.06
N THR A 7 -18.81 10.24 -7.34
CA THR A 7 -19.08 10.66 -8.74
C THR A 7 -17.92 11.48 -9.28
N GLU A 8 -17.82 11.61 -10.61
CA GLU A 8 -16.76 12.46 -11.21
C GLU A 8 -16.82 13.93 -10.76
N ASN A 9 -18.02 14.42 -10.41
CA ASN A 9 -18.24 15.77 -9.92
C ASN A 9 -17.67 16.00 -8.51
N SER A 10 -17.40 14.93 -7.76
CA SER A 10 -16.76 15.01 -6.45
C SER A 10 -15.31 15.48 -6.54
N TYR A 11 -14.66 15.38 -7.70
CA TYR A 11 -13.32 15.92 -7.91
C TYR A 11 -13.39 17.41 -8.25
N LEU A 12 -13.15 18.26 -7.25
CA LEU A 12 -13.38 19.70 -7.37
C LEU A 12 -12.17 20.44 -7.96
N ALA A 13 -10.97 20.12 -7.50
CA ALA A 13 -9.76 20.82 -7.89
C ALA A 13 -8.53 19.94 -7.75
N SER A 14 -7.64 20.04 -8.73
CA SER A 14 -6.31 19.43 -8.74
C SER A 14 -5.28 20.42 -8.21
N HIS A 15 -4.43 19.97 -7.29
CA HIS A 15 -3.37 20.76 -6.68
C HIS A 15 -2.00 20.23 -7.12
N GLU A 16 -1.05 20.19 -6.19
CA GLU A 16 0.33 19.80 -6.39
C GLU A 16 0.48 18.33 -6.84
N ILE A 17 1.46 18.09 -7.70
CA ILE A 17 1.92 16.74 -8.03
C ILE A 17 2.75 16.23 -6.85
N VAL A 18 2.46 15.02 -6.41
CA VAL A 18 3.25 14.32 -5.39
C VAL A 18 4.34 13.55 -6.11
N THR A 19 5.57 14.05 -6.08
CA THR A 19 6.72 13.40 -6.70
C THR A 19 7.25 12.26 -5.83
N GLY A 20 7.61 11.13 -6.45
CA GLY A 20 8.25 10.00 -5.76
C GLY A 20 7.68 8.61 -6.03
N GLY A 21 6.53 8.50 -6.71
CA GLY A 21 5.99 7.23 -7.21
C GLY A 21 6.33 6.99 -8.68
N ALA A 22 6.86 5.82 -9.02
CA ALA A 22 7.30 5.52 -10.40
C ALA A 22 6.20 4.91 -11.29
N MET A 23 5.09 4.44 -10.70
CA MET A 23 4.13 3.55 -11.37
C MET A 23 2.71 4.09 -11.53
N GLY A 24 2.49 5.33 -11.10
CA GLY A 24 1.23 6.04 -11.24
C GLY A 24 1.44 7.52 -10.94
N VAL A 25 0.49 8.35 -11.37
CA VAL A 25 0.52 9.78 -11.08
C VAL A 25 -0.35 10.04 -9.86
N THR A 26 0.27 10.54 -8.80
CA THR A 26 -0.41 10.94 -7.56
C THR A 26 -0.44 12.45 -7.47
N ARG A 27 -1.61 13.01 -7.15
CA ARG A 27 -1.79 14.45 -6.92
C ARG A 27 -2.53 14.69 -5.62
N LEU A 28 -2.28 15.85 -5.03
CA LEU A 28 -3.17 16.38 -4.00
C LEU A 28 -4.40 16.98 -4.68
N ALA A 29 -5.58 16.78 -4.12
CA ALA A 29 -6.85 17.18 -4.68
C ALA A 29 -7.84 17.62 -3.60
N SER A 30 -8.76 18.52 -3.96
CA SER A 30 -9.97 18.77 -3.16
C SER A 30 -11.08 17.84 -3.63
N ILE A 31 -11.57 16.98 -2.73
CA ILE A 31 -12.63 16.02 -3.01
C ILE A 31 -13.82 16.29 -2.07
N GLU A 32 -15.02 16.37 -2.64
CA GLU A 32 -16.28 16.38 -1.90
C GLU A 32 -16.75 14.95 -1.63
N TRP A 33 -16.98 14.63 -0.35
CA TRP A 33 -17.44 13.32 0.11
C TRP A 33 -18.98 13.28 0.18
N ASP A 34 -19.56 12.08 0.29
CA ASP A 34 -21.02 11.88 0.31
C ASP A 34 -21.74 12.61 1.47
N ASP A 35 -21.00 12.98 2.52
CA ASP A 35 -21.50 13.79 3.64
C ASP A 35 -21.48 15.31 3.36
N GLY A 36 -21.10 15.71 2.14
CA GLY A 36 -20.94 17.11 1.72
C GLY A 36 -19.67 17.77 2.23
N THR A 37 -18.79 17.04 2.93
CA THR A 37 -17.52 17.60 3.41
C THR A 37 -16.49 17.63 2.29
N ILE A 38 -15.76 18.75 2.20
CA ILE A 38 -14.64 18.89 1.27
C ILE A 38 -13.35 18.60 2.03
N LYS A 39 -12.59 17.59 1.57
CA LYS A 39 -11.33 17.19 2.18
C LYS A 39 -10.19 17.26 1.17
N LYS A 40 -9.00 17.61 1.66
CA LYS A 40 -7.75 17.37 0.93
C LYS A 40 -7.47 15.87 0.89
N CYS A 41 -7.26 15.37 -0.31
CA CYS A 41 -7.07 13.95 -0.56
C CYS A 41 -5.91 13.74 -1.53
N TYR A 42 -5.25 12.60 -1.41
CA TYR A 42 -4.39 12.08 -2.46
C TYR A 42 -5.26 11.32 -3.46
N ILE A 43 -5.13 11.68 -4.74
CA ILE A 43 -5.74 10.97 -5.86
C ILE A 43 -4.63 10.34 -6.69
N LYS A 44 -4.76 9.05 -6.98
CA LYS A 44 -3.76 8.26 -7.70
C LYS A 44 -4.38 7.60 -8.92
N VAL A 45 -3.73 7.80 -10.06
CA VAL A 45 -4.15 7.27 -11.36
C VAL A 45 -3.04 6.41 -11.92
N TYR A 46 -3.43 5.26 -12.43
CA TYR A 46 -2.52 4.23 -12.92
C TYR A 46 -2.61 4.07 -14.45
N PRO A 47 -1.51 3.64 -15.10
CA PRO A 47 -1.51 3.30 -16.52
C PRO A 47 -2.60 2.28 -16.86
N THR A 48 -3.18 2.40 -18.05
CA THR A 48 -4.33 1.55 -18.46
C THR A 48 -4.07 0.05 -18.29
N HIS A 49 -2.88 -0.44 -18.66
CA HIS A 49 -2.55 -1.87 -18.59
C HIS A 49 -2.45 -2.41 -17.15
N ASP A 50 -2.29 -1.54 -16.15
CA ASP A 50 -2.06 -1.92 -14.75
C ASP A 50 -3.15 -1.43 -13.80
N ARG A 51 -4.04 -0.57 -14.29
CA ARG A 51 -4.98 0.20 -13.46
C ARG A 51 -5.84 -0.67 -12.57
N ILE A 52 -6.50 -1.68 -13.12
CA ILE A 52 -7.40 -2.52 -12.33
C ILE A 52 -6.63 -3.34 -11.29
N ARG A 53 -5.47 -3.91 -11.66
CA ARG A 53 -4.60 -4.63 -10.71
C ARG A 53 -4.25 -3.74 -9.51
N LYS A 54 -3.80 -2.52 -9.80
CA LYS A 54 -3.40 -1.53 -8.80
C LYS A 54 -4.55 -1.11 -7.90
N LEU A 55 -5.74 -0.88 -8.46
CA LEU A 55 -6.94 -0.58 -7.66
C LEU A 55 -7.34 -1.77 -6.77
N CYS A 56 -7.27 -3.01 -7.28
CA CYS A 56 -7.48 -4.21 -6.48
C CYS A 56 -6.48 -4.31 -5.32
N ASN A 57 -5.21 -4.02 -5.59
CA ASN A 57 -4.14 -4.03 -4.61
C ASN A 57 -4.34 -2.96 -3.51
N GLU A 58 -4.58 -1.71 -3.89
CA GLU A 58 -4.85 -0.60 -2.96
C GLU A 58 -6.04 -0.90 -2.06
N LEU A 59 -7.14 -1.37 -2.66
CA LEU A 59 -8.35 -1.74 -1.97
C LEU A 59 -8.12 -2.88 -0.96
N THR A 60 -7.37 -3.90 -1.36
CA THR A 60 -7.08 -5.08 -0.56
C THR A 60 -6.21 -4.72 0.64
N GLY A 61 -5.11 -4.01 0.41
CA GLY A 61 -4.21 -3.55 1.47
C GLY A 61 -4.91 -2.60 2.44
N PHE A 62 -5.68 -1.64 1.93
CA PHE A 62 -6.44 -0.71 2.77
C PHE A 62 -7.44 -1.46 3.67
N THR A 63 -8.24 -2.35 3.08
CA THR A 63 -9.30 -3.06 3.81
C THR A 63 -8.73 -4.01 4.87
N LEU A 64 -7.68 -4.76 4.56
CA LEU A 64 -7.04 -5.68 5.51
C LEU A 64 -6.29 -4.93 6.62
N GLY A 65 -5.53 -3.88 6.26
CA GLY A 65 -4.82 -3.08 7.26
C GLY A 65 -5.79 -2.44 8.25
N LYS A 66 -6.98 -2.05 7.79
CA LYS A 66 -8.02 -1.43 8.62
C LYS A 66 -8.65 -2.46 9.55
N ALA A 67 -8.89 -3.68 9.07
CA ALA A 67 -9.35 -4.80 9.90
C ALA A 67 -8.34 -5.15 11.02
N LEU A 68 -7.05 -4.95 10.76
CA LEU A 68 -5.97 -5.15 11.73
C LEU A 68 -5.71 -3.94 12.64
N GLY A 69 -6.46 -2.84 12.47
CA GLY A 69 -6.26 -1.61 13.24
C GLY A 69 -4.93 -0.91 12.95
N ILE A 70 -4.34 -1.15 11.78
CA ILE A 70 -3.12 -0.47 11.34
C ILE A 70 -3.50 0.96 10.94
N LEU A 71 -2.70 1.92 11.38
CA LEU A 71 -2.90 3.32 11.06
C LEU A 71 -2.67 3.57 9.56
N GLN A 72 -3.66 4.17 8.91
CA GLN A 72 -3.71 4.53 7.49
C GLN A 72 -4.75 5.64 7.31
N PRO A 73 -4.87 6.25 6.11
CA PRO A 73 -5.91 7.24 5.82
C PRO A 73 -7.29 6.86 6.34
N ASP A 74 -8.03 7.82 6.90
CA ASP A 74 -9.33 7.57 7.50
C ASP A 74 -10.38 7.14 6.48
N ASN A 75 -10.36 7.75 5.31
CA ASN A 75 -11.29 7.43 4.24
C ASN A 75 -10.56 7.06 2.95
N ALA A 76 -11.18 6.16 2.19
CA ALA A 76 -10.76 5.78 0.85
C ALA A 76 -11.98 5.72 -0.09
N ALA A 77 -11.75 6.02 -1.37
CA ALA A 77 -12.79 5.99 -2.39
C ALA A 77 -12.23 5.60 -3.76
N LEU A 78 -13.12 5.14 -4.62
CA LEU A 78 -12.94 5.09 -6.07
C LEU A 78 -13.72 6.23 -6.70
N ILE A 79 -13.11 6.91 -7.66
CA ILE A 79 -13.76 8.00 -8.41
C ILE A 79 -13.49 7.83 -9.91
N PRO A 80 -14.50 7.93 -10.78
CA PRO A 80 -14.26 8.08 -12.21
C PRO A 80 -13.77 9.50 -12.47
N LEU A 81 -12.68 9.66 -13.23
CA LEU A 81 -12.16 10.98 -13.57
C LEU A 81 -13.00 11.62 -14.67
N SER A 82 -13.39 12.87 -14.44
CA SER A 82 -13.88 13.74 -15.50
C SER A 82 -12.77 14.01 -16.53
N LYS A 83 -13.13 14.06 -17.82
CA LYS A 83 -12.20 14.43 -18.91
C LYS A 83 -11.52 15.78 -18.69
N LEU A 84 -12.14 16.68 -17.90
CA LEU A 84 -11.56 17.96 -17.52
C LEU A 84 -10.20 17.83 -16.81
N PHE A 85 -9.99 16.74 -16.08
CA PHE A 85 -8.76 16.49 -15.33
C PHE A 85 -7.78 15.57 -16.05
N TYR A 86 -8.06 15.08 -17.26
CA TYR A 86 -7.18 14.10 -17.92
C TYR A 86 -5.78 14.66 -18.20
N LYS A 87 -5.69 15.96 -18.48
CA LYS A 87 -4.42 16.65 -18.69
C LYS A 87 -3.52 16.60 -17.44
N ASP A 88 -4.10 16.50 -16.25
CA ASP A 88 -3.34 16.39 -15.00
C ASP A 88 -2.68 15.03 -14.80
N PHE A 89 -3.09 14.03 -15.58
CA PHE A 89 -2.61 12.64 -15.53
C PHE A 89 -2.16 12.17 -16.92
N SER A 90 -1.74 13.08 -17.80
CA SER A 90 -1.42 12.79 -19.21
C SER A 90 -0.32 11.74 -19.40
N ASP A 91 0.50 11.51 -18.38
CA ASP A 91 1.56 10.49 -18.41
C ASP A 91 1.00 9.06 -18.36
N VAL A 92 -0.22 8.88 -17.86
CA VAL A 92 -0.85 7.57 -17.60
C VAL A 92 -2.26 7.45 -18.17
N VAL A 93 -2.79 8.52 -18.74
CA VAL A 93 -4.12 8.61 -19.36
C VAL A 93 -4.00 9.03 -20.81
N ASP A 94 -4.60 8.25 -21.71
CA ASP A 94 -4.82 8.69 -23.09
C ASP A 94 -5.96 9.73 -23.12
N LEU A 95 -5.59 10.96 -23.49
CA LEU A 95 -6.50 12.11 -23.56
C LEU A 95 -7.65 11.91 -24.57
N ASN A 96 -7.47 11.01 -25.55
CA ASN A 96 -8.47 10.72 -26.57
C ASN A 96 -9.33 9.49 -26.24
N SER A 97 -9.02 8.78 -25.16
CA SER A 97 -9.78 7.59 -24.77
C SER A 97 -11.22 7.94 -24.38
N ASN A 98 -12.13 7.03 -24.72
CA ASN A 98 -13.52 7.04 -24.25
C ASN A 98 -13.73 6.08 -23.08
N GLU A 99 -12.68 5.41 -22.61
CA GLU A 99 -12.74 4.56 -21.43
C GLU A 99 -12.92 5.39 -20.16
N THR A 100 -13.67 4.86 -19.21
CA THR A 100 -13.76 5.45 -17.87
C THR A 100 -12.43 5.22 -17.14
N VAL A 101 -11.74 6.32 -16.81
CA VAL A 101 -10.51 6.29 -16.02
C VAL A 101 -10.86 6.34 -14.54
N TRP A 102 -10.70 5.21 -13.85
CA TRP A 102 -10.88 5.13 -12.41
C TRP A 102 -9.61 5.53 -11.65
N ALA A 103 -9.80 6.28 -10.57
CA ALA A 103 -8.74 6.72 -9.67
C ALA A 103 -8.97 6.21 -8.24
N TRP A 104 -7.87 5.94 -7.53
CA TRP A 104 -7.86 5.66 -6.10
C TRP A 104 -7.73 6.96 -5.32
N VAL A 105 -8.57 7.15 -4.31
CA VAL A 105 -8.59 8.36 -3.48
C VAL A 105 -8.43 7.97 -2.03
N THR A 106 -7.57 8.68 -1.30
CA THR A 106 -7.48 8.59 0.16
C THR A 106 -7.38 9.97 0.77
N THR A 107 -7.95 10.18 1.95
CA THR A 107 -7.69 11.41 2.72
C THR A 107 -6.20 11.53 3.06
N GLU A 108 -5.74 12.75 3.34
CA GLU A 108 -4.38 12.94 3.85
C GLU A 108 -4.13 12.11 5.12
N CYS A 109 -2.93 11.54 5.24
CA CYS A 109 -2.51 10.75 6.39
C CYS A 109 -1.04 11.04 6.67
N GLY A 110 -0.78 12.10 7.45
CA GLY A 110 0.57 12.45 7.86
C GLY A 110 1.53 12.81 6.71
N GLN A 111 2.82 12.86 7.03
CA GLN A 111 3.89 13.11 6.07
C GLN A 111 4.77 11.86 5.95
N SER A 112 5.16 11.49 4.74
CA SER A 112 6.04 10.32 4.54
C SER A 112 7.39 10.52 5.24
N VAL A 113 7.97 9.44 5.77
CA VAL A 113 9.30 9.51 6.41
C VAL A 113 10.34 9.98 5.39
N LYS A 114 10.26 9.52 4.13
CA LYS A 114 11.10 10.03 3.03
C LYS A 114 10.98 11.56 2.87
N GLY A 115 9.76 12.10 2.96
CA GLY A 115 9.50 13.54 2.88
C GLY A 115 10.03 14.32 4.07
N ILE A 116 9.86 13.82 5.31
CA ILE A 116 10.32 14.46 6.55
C ILE A 116 11.83 14.68 6.53
N PHE A 117 12.60 13.69 6.05
CA PHE A 117 14.06 13.77 5.99
C PHE A 117 14.58 14.37 4.67
N HIS A 118 13.69 14.86 3.80
CA HIS A 118 14.02 15.40 2.47
C HIS A 118 14.85 14.43 1.61
N LEU A 119 14.44 13.15 1.60
CA LEU A 119 15.10 12.06 0.88
C LEU A 119 14.41 11.76 -0.47
N ASN A 120 13.46 12.59 -0.91
CA ASN A 120 12.74 12.40 -2.17
C ASN A 120 13.66 12.34 -3.39
N ASP A 121 14.73 13.13 -3.38
CA ASP A 121 15.79 13.20 -4.40
C ASP A 121 17.13 12.72 -3.82
N PHE A 122 17.12 11.51 -3.25
CA PHE A 122 18.29 10.95 -2.57
C PHE A 122 19.51 10.85 -3.49
N GLU A 123 19.34 10.55 -4.77
CA GLU A 123 20.46 10.39 -5.71
C GLU A 123 21.23 11.70 -5.90
N ASN A 124 20.54 12.82 -6.12
CA ASN A 124 21.19 14.12 -6.22
C ASN A 124 21.77 14.57 -4.88
N LEU A 125 21.07 14.32 -3.76
CA LEU A 125 21.60 14.61 -2.43
C LEU A 125 22.90 13.83 -2.18
N PHE A 126 22.92 12.54 -2.46
CA PHE A 126 24.08 11.68 -2.28
C PHE A 126 25.24 12.07 -3.19
N LYS A 127 24.97 12.46 -4.44
CA LYS A 127 26.00 12.93 -5.37
C LYS A 127 26.67 14.22 -4.89
N ASN A 128 25.91 15.13 -4.28
CA ASN A 128 26.40 16.45 -3.87
C ASN A 128 26.98 16.46 -2.45
N ASP A 129 26.41 15.68 -1.54
CA ASP A 129 26.76 15.61 -0.12
C ASP A 129 26.48 14.19 0.46
N PRO A 130 27.36 13.21 0.17
CA PRO A 130 27.16 11.81 0.53
C PRO A 130 26.97 11.59 2.05
N ASP A 131 27.76 12.27 2.87
CA ASP A 131 27.77 12.09 4.32
C ASP A 131 26.44 12.54 4.93
N ASN A 132 25.90 13.68 4.50
CA ASN A 132 24.61 14.18 4.94
C ASN A 132 23.45 13.32 4.42
N ALA A 133 23.52 12.85 3.16
CA ALA A 133 22.54 11.90 2.62
C ALA A 133 22.45 10.63 3.49
N ILE A 134 23.60 10.02 3.80
CA ILE A 134 23.66 8.83 4.65
C ILE A 134 23.19 9.14 6.06
N ALA A 135 23.61 10.27 6.66
CA ALA A 135 23.18 10.65 7.99
C ALA A 135 21.65 10.80 8.08
N LYS A 136 21.02 11.44 7.10
CA LYS A 136 19.55 11.57 7.00
C LYS A 136 18.88 10.21 6.84
N LEU A 137 19.43 9.33 6.01
CA LEU A 137 18.90 7.97 5.83
C LEU A 137 18.95 7.16 7.13
N ILE A 138 20.07 7.21 7.86
CA ILE A 138 20.23 6.54 9.16
C ILE A 138 19.24 7.09 10.18
N GLN A 139 19.00 8.40 10.20
CA GLN A 139 18.00 9.02 11.08
C GLN A 139 16.58 8.60 10.71
N ALA A 140 16.24 8.54 9.41
CA ALA A 140 14.97 8.04 8.92
C ALA A 140 14.73 6.58 9.34
N TYR A 141 15.73 5.71 9.17
CA TYR A 141 15.67 4.32 9.59
C TYR A 141 15.57 4.18 11.12
N SER A 142 16.27 5.04 11.87
CA SER A 142 16.13 5.08 13.33
C SER A 142 14.72 5.46 13.76
N LEU A 143 14.11 6.45 13.10
CA LEU A 143 12.73 6.86 13.39
C LEU A 143 11.77 5.69 13.19
N VAL A 144 11.87 4.97 12.07
CA VAL A 144 11.05 3.79 11.76
C VAL A 144 11.27 2.67 12.78
N CYS A 145 12.52 2.35 13.11
CA CYS A 145 12.87 1.29 14.05
C CYS A 145 12.35 1.56 15.48
N ASN A 146 12.16 2.82 15.85
CA ASN A 146 11.66 3.22 17.17
C ASN A 146 10.13 3.19 17.28
N GLN A 147 9.40 2.88 16.21
CA GLN A 147 7.94 2.87 16.21
C GLN A 147 7.38 1.64 16.91
N LYS A 148 6.45 1.85 17.85
CA LYS A 148 5.83 0.79 18.64
C LYS A 148 5.04 -0.22 17.79
N ASN A 149 4.48 0.24 16.68
CA ASN A 149 3.68 -0.58 15.77
C ASN A 149 4.48 -1.20 14.62
N LEU A 150 5.80 -1.00 14.55
CA LEU A 150 6.65 -1.64 13.54
C LEU A 150 6.47 -3.17 13.47
N PRO A 151 6.37 -3.93 14.59
CA PRO A 151 6.10 -5.37 14.53
C PRO A 151 4.81 -5.71 13.77
N ASN A 152 3.74 -4.94 13.98
CA ASN A 152 2.45 -5.15 13.33
C ASN A 152 2.54 -4.90 11.82
N ILE A 153 3.30 -3.89 11.41
CA ILE A 153 3.47 -3.56 9.98
C ILE A 153 4.36 -4.61 9.29
N ILE A 154 5.43 -5.07 9.94
CA ILE A 154 6.25 -6.18 9.41
C ILE A 154 5.40 -7.43 9.21
N ALA A 155 4.58 -7.80 10.20
CA ALA A 155 3.66 -8.94 10.08
C ALA A 155 2.63 -8.74 8.98
N PHE A 156 2.06 -7.54 8.87
CA PHE A 156 1.07 -7.22 7.85
C PHE A 156 1.64 -7.25 6.44
N ASP A 157 2.82 -6.67 6.23
CA ASP A 157 3.50 -6.75 4.95
C ASP A 157 3.83 -8.22 4.64
N ASP A 158 4.20 -9.05 5.64
CA ASP A 158 4.32 -10.52 5.48
C ASP A 158 2.99 -11.17 5.02
N PHE A 159 1.87 -10.77 5.59
CA PHE A 159 0.58 -11.31 5.25
C PHE A 159 0.17 -11.02 3.80
N ILE A 160 0.30 -9.77 3.37
CA ILE A 160 -0.20 -9.33 2.05
C ILE A 160 0.85 -9.46 0.93
N ALA A 161 2.06 -9.90 1.23
CA ALA A 161 3.16 -9.92 0.27
C ALA A 161 3.48 -8.55 -0.33
N ASN A 162 3.71 -7.58 0.56
CA ASN A 162 4.18 -6.26 0.19
C ASN A 162 5.72 -6.24 0.08
N ASP A 163 6.23 -6.09 -1.14
CA ASP A 163 7.66 -5.97 -1.42
C ASP A 163 8.11 -4.51 -1.60
N ASP A 164 7.18 -3.55 -1.52
CA ASP A 164 7.45 -2.12 -1.69
C ASP A 164 7.16 -1.25 -0.47
N ARG A 165 7.09 -1.80 0.76
CA ARG A 165 7.00 -0.98 1.99
C ARG A 165 8.33 -0.28 2.32
N ASN A 166 8.69 0.72 1.51
CA ASN A 166 9.85 1.58 1.73
C ASN A 166 9.50 2.79 2.62
N ILE A 167 10.50 3.59 3.01
CA ILE A 167 10.28 4.77 3.90
C ILE A 167 9.45 5.90 3.27
N GLY A 168 9.18 5.85 1.97
CA GLY A 168 8.20 6.70 1.30
C GLY A 168 6.75 6.26 1.52
N ASN A 169 6.54 4.97 1.82
CA ASN A 169 5.24 4.33 1.99
C ASN A 169 4.86 4.12 3.47
N VAL A 170 5.60 4.79 4.37
CA VAL A 170 5.27 4.95 5.79
C VAL A 170 5.22 6.43 6.12
N VAL A 171 4.24 6.82 6.92
CA VAL A 171 3.92 8.21 7.23
C VAL A 171 3.97 8.45 8.74
N MET A 172 4.40 9.64 9.15
CA MET A 172 4.27 10.08 10.53
C MET A 172 3.10 11.04 10.65
N ILE A 173 2.20 10.79 11.60
CA ILE A 173 1.11 11.71 11.93
C ILE A 173 1.51 12.61 13.11
N GLY A 174 0.76 13.70 13.32
CA GLY A 174 1.14 14.78 14.25
C GLY A 174 1.30 14.40 15.72
N ASP A 175 0.79 13.24 16.14
CA ASP A 175 0.96 12.70 17.50
C ASP A 175 2.22 11.79 17.64
N GLY A 176 3.00 11.65 16.57
CA GLY A 176 4.22 10.86 16.52
C GLY A 176 4.02 9.38 16.18
N ASN A 177 2.80 8.93 15.89
CA ASN A 177 2.54 7.56 15.44
C ASN A 177 2.87 7.37 13.96
N MET A 178 3.30 6.15 13.60
CA MET A 178 3.57 5.77 12.22
C MET A 178 2.36 5.08 11.60
N GLY A 179 1.97 5.50 10.41
CA GLY A 179 0.97 4.85 9.56
C GLY A 179 1.59 4.31 8.26
N ILE A 180 0.77 3.66 7.46
CA ILE A 180 1.13 3.13 6.14
C ILE A 180 0.22 3.67 5.05
N ILE A 181 0.76 3.82 3.84
CA ILE A 181 0.07 4.27 2.64
C ILE A 181 0.62 3.51 1.43
N ASP A 182 -0.07 3.54 0.30
CA ASP A 182 0.40 2.92 -0.95
C ASP A 182 0.55 1.40 -0.83
N HIS A 183 -0.52 0.70 -1.18
CA HIS A 183 -0.55 -0.76 -1.25
C HIS A 183 -0.55 -1.23 -2.70
N GLY A 184 -0.16 -0.41 -3.66
CA GLY A 184 -0.21 -0.76 -5.08
C GLY A 184 0.67 -1.97 -5.46
N GLU A 185 1.69 -2.30 -4.67
CA GLU A 185 2.58 -3.46 -4.86
C GLU A 185 2.46 -4.46 -3.71
N ILE A 186 1.34 -5.18 -3.71
CA ILE A 186 1.09 -6.31 -2.83
C ILE A 186 0.75 -7.55 -3.67
N LEU A 187 0.56 -8.69 -2.98
CA LEU A 187 0.26 -10.01 -3.55
C LEU A 187 1.44 -10.63 -4.32
N GLY A 188 2.67 -10.25 -3.97
CA GLY A 188 3.88 -10.99 -4.34
C GLY A 188 4.32 -10.91 -5.80
N SER A 189 3.60 -10.19 -6.67
CA SER A 189 4.06 -9.95 -8.04
C SER A 189 3.36 -8.76 -8.72
N VAL A 190 4.13 -8.02 -9.50
CA VAL A 190 3.60 -7.01 -10.45
C VAL A 190 2.74 -7.63 -11.56
N ASN A 191 2.84 -8.94 -11.78
CA ASN A 191 2.26 -9.62 -12.94
C ASN A 191 1.04 -10.49 -12.62
N TRP A 192 0.53 -10.51 -11.38
CA TRP A 192 -0.55 -11.44 -11.04
C TRP A 192 -1.82 -11.29 -11.89
N PHE A 193 -2.02 -10.10 -12.44
CA PHE A 193 -3.17 -9.79 -13.28
C PHE A 193 -3.07 -10.43 -14.68
N SER A 194 -1.86 -10.51 -15.23
CA SER A 194 -1.58 -11.14 -16.53
C SER A 194 -1.19 -12.60 -16.41
N ASP A 195 -0.67 -13.03 -15.25
CA ASP A 195 -0.30 -14.39 -14.93
C ASP A 195 -0.71 -14.75 -13.49
N LEU A 196 -1.84 -15.48 -13.36
CA LEU A 196 -2.33 -15.93 -12.06
C LEU A 196 -1.36 -16.85 -11.32
N LEU A 197 -0.44 -17.55 -12.02
CA LEU A 197 0.56 -18.38 -11.35
C LEU A 197 1.58 -17.54 -10.58
N ALA A 198 1.68 -16.24 -10.88
CA ALA A 198 2.49 -15.32 -10.11
C ALA A 198 1.92 -15.03 -8.70
N LEU A 199 0.67 -15.41 -8.40
CA LEU A 199 0.12 -15.45 -7.04
C LEU A 199 0.60 -16.69 -6.28
N ASP A 200 1.91 -16.85 -6.16
CA ASP A 200 2.46 -17.93 -5.35
C ASP A 200 2.38 -17.58 -3.87
N LYS A 201 1.35 -18.12 -3.24
CA LYS A 201 1.07 -17.96 -1.80
C LYS A 201 2.17 -18.46 -0.88
N THR A 202 3.09 -19.31 -1.37
CA THR A 202 4.16 -19.92 -0.57
C THR A 202 5.44 -19.09 -0.55
N LEU A 203 5.65 -18.23 -1.54
CA LEU A 203 6.89 -17.46 -1.66
C LEU A 203 7.16 -16.59 -0.43
N ALA A 204 8.43 -16.56 -0.08
CA ALA A 204 8.99 -15.50 0.75
C ALA A 204 9.24 -14.29 -0.15
N PHE A 205 9.09 -13.10 0.43
CA PHE A 205 9.31 -11.85 -0.28
C PHE A 205 10.14 -10.90 0.57
N ASN A 206 10.54 -9.82 -0.09
CA ASN A 206 11.45 -8.86 0.47
C ASN A 206 10.71 -7.86 1.39
N ASN A 207 10.64 -8.18 2.68
CA ASN A 207 10.08 -7.26 3.66
C ASN A 207 11.06 -6.10 3.94
N LYS A 208 10.85 -4.97 3.27
CA LYS A 208 11.75 -3.80 3.33
C LYS A 208 11.91 -3.24 4.75
N LEU A 209 10.86 -3.22 5.57
CA LEU A 209 10.95 -2.73 6.96
C LEU A 209 11.73 -3.69 7.88
N LEU A 210 11.61 -5.00 7.65
CA LEU A 210 12.43 -6.00 8.34
C LEU A 210 13.92 -5.83 7.98
N ASN A 211 14.24 -5.57 6.71
CA ASN A 211 15.62 -5.31 6.31
C ASN A 211 16.17 -4.05 6.96
N ILE A 212 15.38 -2.95 6.98
CA ILE A 212 15.74 -1.73 7.70
C ILE A 212 16.05 -2.05 9.17
N LEU A 213 15.21 -2.84 9.84
CA LEU A 213 15.44 -3.27 11.22
C LEU A 213 16.73 -4.09 11.36
N ASN A 214 16.98 -5.04 10.47
CA ASN A 214 18.14 -5.92 10.49
C ASN A 214 19.45 -5.14 10.28
N ASP A 215 19.44 -4.22 9.32
CA ASP A 215 20.63 -3.50 8.87
C ASP A 215 20.93 -2.28 9.75
N GLN A 216 19.98 -1.83 10.58
CA GLN A 216 20.18 -0.63 11.39
C GLN A 216 21.20 -0.87 12.53
N PRO A 217 22.37 -0.21 12.53
CA PRO A 217 23.44 -0.50 13.48
C PRO A 217 23.16 0.05 14.88
N SER A 218 22.34 1.09 15.00
CA SER A 218 21.98 1.71 16.29
C SER A 218 20.99 0.88 17.12
N VAL A 219 20.29 -0.07 16.50
CA VAL A 219 19.33 -0.93 17.18
C VAL A 219 20.07 -2.14 17.77
N LYS A 220 19.96 -2.33 19.09
CA LYS A 220 20.58 -3.46 19.78
C LYS A 220 19.99 -4.79 19.30
N THR A 221 20.80 -5.84 19.23
CA THR A 221 20.36 -7.20 18.84
C THR A 221 19.16 -7.68 19.64
N GLN A 222 19.14 -7.44 20.95
CA GLN A 222 18.00 -7.78 21.81
C GLN A 222 16.72 -7.08 21.38
N THR A 223 16.79 -5.79 21.03
CA THR A 223 15.64 -5.03 20.54
C THR A 223 15.16 -5.58 19.20
N LYS A 224 16.07 -5.91 18.26
CA LYS A 224 15.71 -6.55 16.98
C LYS A 224 14.98 -7.88 17.22
N PHE A 225 15.50 -8.71 18.13
CA PHE A 225 14.88 -9.98 18.51
C PHE A 225 13.47 -9.78 19.08
N THR A 226 13.31 -8.85 20.03
CA THR A 226 12.00 -8.53 20.62
C THR A 226 11.01 -8.04 19.55
N THR A 227 11.41 -7.13 18.67
CA THR A 227 10.56 -6.62 17.58
C THR A 227 10.12 -7.75 16.65
N LYS A 228 11.03 -8.67 16.27
CA LYS A 228 10.69 -9.82 15.44
C LYS A 228 9.73 -10.78 16.16
N HIS A 229 9.94 -11.05 17.45
CA HIS A 229 9.05 -11.90 18.23
C HIS A 229 7.62 -11.32 18.27
N LEU A 230 7.50 -10.02 18.55
CA LEU A 230 6.22 -9.31 18.53
C LEU A 230 5.55 -9.34 17.14
N ALA A 231 6.33 -9.37 16.06
CA ALA A 231 5.77 -9.51 14.72
C ALA A 231 5.11 -10.89 14.53
N VAL A 232 5.75 -11.96 15.03
CA VAL A 232 5.15 -13.30 15.03
C VAL A 232 3.84 -13.32 15.82
N GLU A 233 3.80 -12.67 16.98
CA GLU A 233 2.57 -12.55 17.77
C GLU A 233 1.47 -11.79 17.04
N ALA A 234 1.82 -10.70 16.35
CA ALA A 234 0.88 -9.90 15.57
C ALA A 234 0.21 -10.73 14.45
N ALA A 235 0.93 -11.70 13.88
CA ALA A 235 0.41 -12.55 12.81
C ALA A 235 -0.78 -13.43 13.23
N ASN A 236 -0.95 -13.69 14.53
CA ASN A 236 -2.10 -14.45 15.05
C ASN A 236 -3.45 -13.78 14.76
N LYS A 237 -3.47 -12.48 14.46
CA LYS A 237 -4.70 -11.72 14.15
C LYS A 237 -5.10 -11.80 12.67
N HIS A 238 -4.22 -12.28 11.79
CA HIS A 238 -4.43 -12.20 10.34
C HIS A 238 -5.65 -13.02 9.88
N LYS A 239 -5.83 -14.23 10.42
CA LYS A 239 -6.98 -15.08 10.10
C LYS A 239 -8.30 -14.37 10.40
N ASP A 240 -8.45 -13.85 11.62
CA ASP A 240 -9.69 -13.21 12.05
C ASP A 240 -9.94 -11.91 11.26
N ALA A 241 -8.88 -11.15 10.99
CA ALA A 241 -8.96 -9.96 10.15
C ALA A 241 -9.44 -10.31 8.72
N PHE A 242 -8.85 -11.32 8.07
CA PHE A 242 -9.26 -11.74 6.74
C PHE A 242 -10.72 -12.21 6.72
N ILE A 243 -11.12 -13.09 7.66
CA ILE A 243 -12.50 -13.57 7.77
C ILE A 243 -13.48 -12.40 7.93
N SER A 244 -13.12 -11.38 8.72
CA SER A 244 -14.00 -10.23 8.97
C SER A 244 -14.28 -9.36 7.74
N VAL A 245 -13.42 -9.42 6.70
CA VAL A 245 -13.54 -8.58 5.50
C VAL A 245 -13.59 -9.34 4.18
N GLN A 246 -13.51 -10.67 4.19
CA GLN A 246 -13.44 -11.49 2.96
C GLN A 246 -14.61 -11.23 2.00
N ASP A 247 -15.82 -11.02 2.51
CA ASP A 247 -17.01 -10.79 1.68
C ASP A 247 -16.98 -9.41 1.05
N ILE A 248 -16.49 -8.41 1.79
CA ILE A 248 -16.26 -7.05 1.30
C ILE A 248 -15.22 -7.07 0.18
N LEU A 249 -14.08 -7.74 0.40
CA LEU A 249 -13.03 -7.89 -0.61
C LEU A 249 -13.54 -8.61 -1.85
N THR A 250 -14.28 -9.72 -1.67
CA THR A 250 -14.87 -10.48 -2.78
C THR A 250 -15.78 -9.61 -3.64
N THR A 251 -16.62 -8.79 -3.00
CA THR A 251 -17.54 -7.89 -3.70
C THR A 251 -16.77 -6.87 -4.52
N TRP A 252 -15.72 -6.27 -3.94
CA TRP A 252 -14.91 -5.30 -4.66
C TRP A 252 -14.10 -5.88 -5.80
N TRP A 253 -13.49 -7.06 -5.62
CA TRP A 253 -12.78 -7.72 -6.70
C TRP A 253 -13.70 -8.05 -7.86
N LYS A 254 -14.94 -8.49 -7.60
CA LYS A 254 -15.96 -8.68 -8.66
C LYS A 254 -16.19 -7.38 -9.42
N ASN A 255 -16.53 -6.30 -8.72
CA ASN A 255 -16.83 -5.01 -9.34
C ASN A 255 -15.66 -4.46 -10.16
N LEU A 256 -14.42 -4.59 -9.67
CA LEU A 256 -13.23 -4.13 -10.38
C LEU A 256 -12.88 -5.00 -11.59
N LEU A 257 -13.09 -6.32 -11.50
CA LEU A 257 -12.88 -7.23 -12.62
C LEU A 257 -13.95 -7.06 -13.71
N GLU A 258 -15.19 -6.72 -13.35
CA GLU A 258 -16.27 -6.41 -14.31
C GLU A 258 -15.91 -5.26 -15.24
N VAL A 259 -15.16 -4.26 -14.76
CA VAL A 259 -14.68 -3.12 -15.56
C VAL A 259 -13.28 -3.30 -16.13
N SER A 260 -12.75 -4.52 -16.09
CA SER A 260 -11.42 -4.87 -16.59
C SER A 260 -11.44 -5.47 -17.99
N ASN A 261 -10.26 -5.78 -18.52
CA ASN A 261 -10.09 -6.52 -19.77
C ASN A 261 -10.10 -8.05 -19.58
N ILE A 262 -10.32 -8.56 -18.36
CA ILE A 262 -10.40 -10.00 -18.09
C ILE A 262 -11.75 -10.54 -18.59
N PRO A 263 -11.76 -11.60 -19.43
CA PRO A 263 -13.01 -12.20 -19.91
C PRO A 263 -13.92 -12.62 -18.75
N THR A 264 -15.22 -12.35 -18.85
CA THR A 264 -16.20 -12.63 -17.78
C THR A 264 -16.16 -14.07 -17.27
N ASN A 265 -15.90 -15.03 -18.16
CA ASN A 265 -15.79 -16.45 -17.80
C ASN A 265 -14.56 -16.77 -16.93
N ASP A 266 -13.51 -15.94 -16.99
CA ASP A 266 -12.27 -16.12 -16.24
C ASP A 266 -12.28 -15.36 -14.90
N GLN A 267 -13.12 -14.33 -14.75
CA GLN A 267 -13.18 -13.51 -13.52
C GLN A 267 -13.39 -14.32 -12.22
N PRO A 268 -14.25 -15.38 -12.18
CA PRO A 268 -14.37 -16.23 -10.99
C PRO A 268 -13.06 -16.86 -10.56
N LYS A 269 -12.21 -17.25 -11.52
CA LYS A 269 -10.89 -17.85 -11.27
C LYS A 269 -9.96 -16.85 -10.59
N TYR A 270 -9.94 -15.59 -11.04
CA TYR A 270 -9.14 -14.54 -10.41
C TYR A 270 -9.53 -14.34 -8.94
N ILE A 271 -10.82 -14.30 -8.65
CA ILE A 271 -11.34 -14.15 -7.29
C ILE A 271 -10.94 -15.35 -6.42
N GLU A 272 -11.02 -16.57 -6.97
CA GLU A 272 -10.59 -17.78 -6.25
C GLU A 272 -9.11 -17.74 -5.90
N TYR A 273 -8.24 -17.34 -6.83
CA TYR A 273 -6.81 -17.23 -6.57
C TYR A 273 -6.48 -16.16 -5.53
N LEU A 274 -7.13 -14.99 -5.59
CA LEU A 274 -6.96 -13.93 -4.58
C LEU A 274 -7.40 -14.41 -3.18
N LYS A 275 -8.52 -15.13 -3.11
CA LYS A 275 -8.99 -15.74 -1.86
C LYS A 275 -8.03 -16.79 -1.34
N ASP A 276 -7.61 -17.73 -2.18
CA ASP A 276 -6.71 -18.81 -1.80
C ASP A 276 -5.37 -18.26 -1.31
N PHE A 277 -4.82 -17.25 -2.01
CA PHE A 277 -3.60 -16.56 -1.60
C PHE A 277 -3.73 -15.97 -0.19
N LEU A 278 -4.73 -15.10 0.02
CA LEU A 278 -4.90 -14.42 1.30
C LEU A 278 -5.32 -15.40 2.40
N HIS A 279 -6.17 -16.37 2.10
CA HIS A 279 -6.56 -17.39 3.07
C HIS A 279 -5.33 -18.17 3.55
N TYR A 280 -4.52 -18.71 2.63
CA TYR A 280 -3.31 -19.45 2.95
C TYR A 280 -2.36 -18.64 3.83
N ARG A 281 -2.09 -17.38 3.46
CA ARG A 281 -1.17 -16.51 4.22
C ARG A 281 -1.75 -16.07 5.56
N SER A 282 -3.07 -15.92 5.67
CA SER A 282 -3.74 -15.55 6.93
C SER A 282 -3.68 -16.65 7.99
N ILE A 283 -3.59 -17.92 7.58
CA ILE A 283 -3.51 -19.10 8.46
C ILE A 283 -2.12 -19.71 8.49
N GLN A 284 -1.14 -19.06 7.87
CA GLN A 284 0.22 -19.57 7.79
C GLN A 284 0.78 -19.79 9.19
N SER A 285 1.40 -20.96 9.41
CA SER A 285 2.00 -21.27 10.70
C SER A 285 2.98 -20.17 11.12
N THR A 286 2.87 -19.74 12.38
CA THR A 286 3.79 -18.79 13.00
C THR A 286 5.24 -19.27 12.95
N THR A 287 5.48 -20.59 12.88
CA THR A 287 6.81 -21.16 12.65
C THR A 287 7.37 -20.75 11.30
N VAL A 288 6.58 -20.81 10.23
CA VAL A 288 7.09 -20.44 8.89
C VAL A 288 7.42 -18.95 8.85
N PHE A 289 6.58 -18.12 9.47
CA PHE A 289 6.88 -16.69 9.57
C PHE A 289 8.12 -16.42 10.46
N ALA A 290 8.23 -17.09 11.60
CA ALA A 290 9.41 -16.99 12.47
C ALA A 290 10.71 -17.39 11.75
N ASN A 291 10.68 -18.42 10.90
CA ASN A 291 11.81 -18.80 10.06
C ASN A 291 12.20 -17.66 9.11
N ARG A 292 11.23 -17.00 8.45
CA ARG A 292 11.48 -15.85 7.57
C ARG A 292 12.08 -14.65 8.33
N LEU A 293 11.74 -14.49 9.60
CA LEU A 293 12.34 -13.45 10.46
C LEU A 293 13.74 -13.83 10.97
N GLY A 294 14.19 -15.07 10.78
CA GLY A 294 15.44 -15.60 11.31
C GLY A 294 15.41 -15.84 12.82
N LEU A 295 14.25 -16.22 13.36
CA LEU A 295 14.08 -16.54 14.80
C LEU A 295 14.24 -18.03 15.12
N VAL A 296 14.15 -18.89 14.11
CA VAL A 296 14.29 -20.34 14.24
C VAL A 296 15.43 -20.77 13.32
N ALA A 297 16.33 -21.60 13.85
CA ALA A 297 17.44 -22.20 13.12
C ALA A 297 17.00 -23.48 12.41
#